data_AF-A0A1Y2PB05-F1
#
_entry.id   AF-A0A1Y2PB05-F1
#
_cell.length_a   1.000
_cell.length_b   1.000
_cell.length_c   1.000
_cell.angle_alpha   90.00
_cell.angle_beta   90.00
_cell.angle_gamma   90.00
#
_symmetry.space_group_name_H-M   'P 1'
#
loop_
_entity.id
_entity.type
_entity.pdbx_description
1 polymer ?
#
loop_
_entity_poly.entity_id
_entity_poly.type
_entity_poly.pdbx_seq_one_letter_code
_entity_poly.pdbx_strand_id
1 'polypeptide(L)'
;MKSIKLIIFVAFTSLLWNCSDDETPQQNAANCSTECSYTLASGENAGTVPSSLDGTYELTYHSAQNGSPFSNGTKATFTISNNVLTVKVEGKDCITLKNPVLLGTNNFKFKDNCRDNIGYNVSPNNNGTFNEINIEPLGQGWHGQFSK
;
A
#
# COMPACT_ATOMS: atom_id res chain seq x y z
N MET A 1 76.26 -19.93 1.93
CA MET A 1 76.31 -18.57 2.51
C MET A 1 75.19 -17.75 1.86
N LYS A 2 74.05 -17.58 2.55
CA LYS A 2 73.51 -16.29 3.02
C LYS A 2 73.52 -15.15 2.00
N SER A 3 72.33 -14.73 1.56
CA SER A 3 71.87 -13.34 1.76
C SER A 3 70.36 -13.21 1.46
N ILE A 4 69.61 -12.97 2.52
CA ILE A 4 68.23 -12.46 2.52
C ILE A 4 68.31 -10.93 2.36
N LYS A 5 67.43 -10.36 1.53
CA LYS A 5 67.00 -8.94 1.52
C LYS A 5 65.54 -8.96 1.06
N LEU A 6 64.51 -8.89 1.91
CA LEU A 6 63.99 -7.79 2.76
C LEU A 6 63.62 -6.50 1.97
N ILE A 7 62.45 -5.97 2.32
CA ILE A 7 61.87 -4.62 2.13
C ILE A 7 61.30 -4.34 0.71
N ILE A 8 60.11 -3.77 0.44
CA ILE A 8 59.25 -2.80 1.14
C ILE A 8 57.75 -3.03 0.80
N PHE A 9 56.95 -2.95 1.86
CA PHE A 9 55.49 -2.83 1.92
C PHE A 9 55.04 -1.47 1.36
N VAL A 10 54.16 -1.44 0.34
CA VAL A 10 53.43 -0.21 -0.04
C VAL A 10 51.96 -0.41 0.29
N ALA A 11 51.55 0.20 1.40
CA ALA A 11 50.18 0.30 1.84
C ALA A 11 49.43 1.28 0.93
N PHE A 12 48.40 0.79 0.24
CA PHE A 12 47.46 1.64 -0.49
C PHE A 12 46.29 1.95 0.44
N THR A 13 46.38 3.08 1.14
CA THR A 13 45.28 3.68 1.90
C THR A 13 44.25 4.19 0.92
N SER A 14 43.14 3.48 0.78
CA SER A 14 41.89 4.04 0.26
C SER A 14 40.91 4.19 1.42
N LEU A 15 40.81 5.44 1.86
CA LEU A 15 39.72 5.94 2.68
C LEU A 15 38.45 5.85 1.84
N LEU A 16 37.61 4.86 2.09
CA LEU A 16 36.22 4.88 1.64
C LEU A 16 35.36 5.21 2.86
N TRP A 17 34.81 6.42 2.80
CA TRP A 17 33.68 6.89 3.59
C TRP A 17 32.70 5.76 3.90
N ASN A 18 32.55 5.45 5.19
CA ASN A 18 31.32 4.85 5.69
C ASN A 18 30.48 6.01 6.23
N CYS A 19 29.62 6.58 5.38
CA CYS A 19 28.48 7.35 5.87
C CYS A 19 27.56 6.34 6.57
N SER A 20 27.63 6.31 7.89
CA SER A 20 26.54 5.83 8.72
C SER A 20 25.49 6.93 8.73
N ASP A 21 24.65 6.95 7.70
CA ASP A 21 23.34 7.54 7.84
C ASP A 21 22.46 6.46 8.45
N ASP A 22 22.24 6.58 9.77
CA ASP A 22 21.15 5.92 10.48
C ASP A 22 19.82 6.50 9.96
N GLU A 23 19.47 6.17 8.72
CA GLU A 23 18.12 6.36 8.20
C GLU A 23 17.26 5.32 8.89
N THR A 24 16.68 5.72 10.02
CA THR A 24 15.50 5.05 10.56
C THR A 24 14.49 5.00 9.41
N PRO A 25 14.00 3.83 8.97
CA PRO A 25 13.00 3.81 7.91
C PRO A 25 11.71 4.36 8.51
N GLN A 26 11.55 5.67 8.41
CA GLN A 26 10.29 6.35 8.55
C GLN A 26 9.39 5.69 7.50
N GLN A 27 8.43 4.89 7.94
CA GLN A 27 7.39 4.29 7.10
C GLN A 27 6.49 5.41 6.56
N ASN A 28 7.04 6.29 5.73
CA ASN A 28 6.26 7.10 4.83
C ASN A 28 5.67 6.11 3.84
N ALA A 29 4.34 5.97 3.82
CA ALA A 29 3.65 5.21 2.80
C ALA A 29 4.24 5.63 1.44
N ALA A 30 4.94 4.70 0.76
CA ALA A 30 5.57 5.02 -0.51
C ALA A 30 4.46 5.41 -1.48
N ASN A 31 4.44 6.68 -1.89
CA ASN A 31 3.46 7.18 -2.85
C ASN A 31 3.77 6.60 -4.23
N CYS A 32 2.77 6.06 -4.90
CA CYS A 32 2.87 5.62 -6.28
C CYS A 32 3.00 6.85 -7.21
N SER A 33 3.51 6.64 -8.44
CA SER A 33 3.54 7.70 -9.45
C SER A 33 2.13 8.19 -9.83
N THR A 34 1.13 7.29 -9.76
CA THR A 34 -0.29 7.64 -9.95
C THR A 34 -0.93 7.92 -8.60
N GLU A 35 -1.45 9.13 -8.43
CA GLU A 35 -2.21 9.53 -7.24
C GLU A 35 -3.65 9.93 -7.61
N CYS A 36 -4.61 9.45 -6.82
CA CYS A 36 -6.02 9.78 -6.91
C CYS A 36 -6.47 10.43 -5.60
N SER A 37 -6.66 11.75 -5.60
CA SER A 37 -7.23 12.46 -4.45
C SER A 37 -8.71 12.72 -4.72
N TYR A 38 -9.58 12.01 -4.01
CA TYR A 38 -11.02 12.13 -4.25
C TYR A 38 -11.56 13.41 -3.60
N THR A 39 -12.42 14.11 -4.35
CA THR A 39 -13.23 15.23 -3.83
C THR A 39 -14.61 14.71 -3.50
N LEU A 40 -15.04 14.88 -2.26
CA LEU A 40 -16.33 14.38 -1.79
C LEU A 40 -17.49 15.00 -2.57
N ALA A 41 -18.44 14.14 -2.97
CA ALA A 41 -19.70 14.58 -3.53
C ALA A 41 -20.66 15.09 -2.43
N SER A 42 -21.68 15.84 -2.83
CA SER A 42 -22.71 16.31 -1.90
C SER A 42 -23.38 15.12 -1.20
N GLY A 43 -23.49 15.19 0.12
CA GLY A 43 -24.08 14.14 0.96
C GLY A 43 -23.12 13.03 1.40
N GLU A 44 -21.85 13.05 0.96
CA GLU A 44 -20.83 12.11 1.44
C GLU A 44 -20.14 12.63 2.71
N ASN A 45 -19.76 11.71 3.59
CA ASN A 45 -18.99 12.00 4.79
C ASN A 45 -17.53 11.60 4.59
N ALA A 46 -16.60 12.45 5.02
CA ALA A 46 -15.18 12.13 5.02
C ALA A 46 -14.90 10.98 6.00
N GLY A 47 -14.18 9.96 5.52
CA GLY A 47 -13.66 8.89 6.33
C GLY A 47 -12.26 9.21 6.84
N THR A 48 -11.96 8.65 8.02
CA THR A 48 -10.63 8.65 8.60
C THR A 48 -10.34 7.23 9.10
N VAL A 49 -9.42 6.53 8.46
CA VAL A 49 -9.10 5.15 8.85
C VAL A 49 -8.37 5.20 10.20
N PRO A 50 -8.84 4.49 11.24
CA PRO A 50 -8.16 4.45 12.52
C PRO A 50 -6.72 3.97 12.39
N SER A 51 -5.79 4.61 13.11
CA SER A 51 -4.36 4.26 13.06
C SER A 51 -4.06 2.82 13.53
N SER A 52 -4.99 2.17 14.24
CA SER A 52 -4.90 0.74 14.56
C SER A 52 -4.96 -0.18 13.32
N LEU A 53 -5.34 0.37 12.17
CA LEU A 53 -5.37 -0.30 10.87
C LEU A 53 -4.23 0.17 9.95
N ASP A 54 -3.35 1.06 10.42
CA ASP A 54 -2.17 1.44 9.65
C ASP A 54 -1.24 0.23 9.51
N GLY A 55 -0.69 0.04 8.32
CA GLY A 55 0.20 -1.08 8.06
C GLY A 55 0.21 -1.52 6.60
N THR A 56 1.00 -2.56 6.34
CA THR A 56 1.09 -3.21 5.03
C THR A 56 0.47 -4.60 5.09
N TYR A 57 -0.45 -4.86 4.17
CA TYR A 57 -1.24 -6.09 4.08
C TYR A 57 -1.00 -6.75 2.74
N GLU A 58 -0.45 -7.95 2.75
CA GLU A 58 -0.37 -8.82 1.58
C GLU A 58 -1.61 -9.71 1.58
N LEU A 59 -2.45 -9.56 0.56
CA LEU A 59 -3.78 -10.16 0.49
C LEU A 59 -3.97 -10.87 -0.85
N THR A 60 -4.91 -11.81 -0.87
CA THR A 60 -5.32 -12.55 -2.07
C THR A 60 -6.78 -12.23 -2.38
N TYR A 61 -7.10 -12.12 -3.67
CA TYR A 61 -8.46 -11.85 -4.12
C TYR A 61 -9.33 -13.10 -4.11
N HIS A 62 -10.55 -12.97 -3.60
CA HIS A 62 -11.52 -14.05 -3.45
C HIS A 62 -12.92 -13.61 -3.89
N SER A 63 -13.77 -14.61 -4.13
CA SER A 63 -15.19 -14.44 -4.43
C SER A 63 -15.48 -13.50 -5.60
N ALA A 64 -14.59 -13.51 -6.61
CA ALA A 64 -14.74 -12.72 -7.82
C ALA A 64 -16.11 -12.95 -8.47
N GLN A 65 -16.88 -11.87 -8.59
CA GLN A 65 -18.17 -11.86 -9.27
C GLN A 65 -18.00 -11.63 -10.77
N ASN A 66 -19.05 -11.89 -11.55
CA ASN A 66 -19.06 -11.55 -12.97
C ASN A 66 -18.81 -10.04 -13.16
N GLY A 67 -17.87 -9.69 -14.05
CA GLY A 67 -17.45 -8.30 -14.27
C GLY A 67 -16.47 -7.75 -13.22
N SER A 68 -15.96 -8.58 -12.30
CA SER A 68 -14.87 -8.17 -11.40
C SER A 68 -13.62 -7.77 -12.19
N PRO A 69 -12.89 -6.71 -11.76
CA PRO A 69 -11.64 -6.32 -12.39
C PRO A 69 -10.48 -7.29 -12.12
N PHE A 70 -10.65 -8.22 -11.17
CA PHE A 70 -9.61 -9.16 -10.73
C PHE A 70 -10.13 -10.60 -10.73
N SER A 71 -9.25 -11.54 -11.03
CA SER A 71 -9.52 -12.97 -10.92
C SER A 71 -9.27 -13.48 -9.51
N ASN A 72 -9.97 -14.54 -9.09
CA ASN A 72 -9.64 -15.25 -7.86
C ASN A 72 -8.18 -15.69 -7.84
N GLY A 73 -7.50 -15.50 -6.71
CA GLY A 73 -6.08 -15.81 -6.55
C GLY A 73 -5.13 -14.66 -6.91
N THR A 74 -5.61 -13.55 -7.50
CA THR A 74 -4.80 -12.36 -7.73
C THR A 74 -4.26 -11.81 -6.40
N LYS A 75 -2.95 -11.57 -6.31
CA LYS A 75 -2.33 -11.04 -5.10
C LYS A 75 -2.23 -9.52 -5.14
N ALA A 76 -2.26 -8.89 -3.98
CA ALA A 76 -2.03 -7.47 -3.85
C ALA A 76 -1.39 -7.10 -2.51
N THR A 77 -0.61 -6.02 -2.53
CA THR A 77 -0.10 -5.36 -1.34
C THR A 77 -0.84 -4.05 -1.14
N PHE A 78 -1.41 -3.86 0.03
CA PHE A 78 -2.09 -2.64 0.44
C PHE A 78 -1.32 -2.00 1.59
N THR A 79 -1.00 -0.71 1.48
CA THR A 79 -0.45 0.06 2.60
C THR A 79 -1.47 1.10 3.02
N ILE A 80 -1.99 0.94 4.23
CA ILE A 80 -2.93 1.86 4.87
C ILE A 80 -2.13 2.80 5.75
N SER A 81 -2.34 4.10 5.57
CA SER A 81 -1.85 5.15 6.46
C SER A 81 -2.93 6.23 6.57
N ASN A 82 -3.81 6.06 7.55
CA ASN A 82 -4.92 6.96 7.84
C ASN A 82 -5.78 7.27 6.58
N ASN A 83 -5.70 8.48 6.04
CA ASN A 83 -6.49 8.92 4.87
C ASN A 83 -5.83 8.58 3.52
N VAL A 84 -4.81 7.72 3.52
CA VAL A 84 -4.06 7.30 2.34
C VAL A 84 -4.04 5.78 2.23
N LEU A 85 -4.38 5.28 1.05
CA LEU A 85 -4.28 3.87 0.68
C LEU A 85 -3.38 3.73 -0.55
N THR A 86 -2.23 3.09 -0.39
CA THR A 86 -1.39 2.67 -1.52
C THR A 86 -1.76 1.24 -1.92
N VAL A 87 -2.07 1.03 -3.20
CA VAL A 87 -2.53 -0.23 -3.77
C VAL A 87 -1.53 -0.72 -4.82
N LYS A 88 -1.04 -1.95 -4.64
CA LYS A 88 -0.19 -2.66 -5.61
C LYS A 88 -0.80 -4.03 -5.90
N VAL A 89 -1.59 -4.13 -6.97
CA VAL A 89 -2.16 -5.41 -7.43
C VAL A 89 -1.21 -6.05 -8.45
N GLU A 90 -1.02 -7.37 -8.38
CA GLU A 90 -0.21 -8.11 -9.33
C GLU A 90 -0.68 -7.88 -10.79
N GLY A 91 0.27 -7.51 -11.66
CA GLY A 91 -0.04 -7.20 -13.07
C GLY A 91 -0.68 -5.83 -13.31
N LYS A 92 -0.74 -4.95 -12.30
CA LYS A 92 -1.24 -3.58 -12.41
C LYS A 92 -0.21 -2.58 -11.92
N ASP A 93 -0.30 -1.34 -12.41
CA ASP A 93 0.49 -0.25 -11.88
C ASP A 93 0.07 0.08 -10.43
N CYS A 94 1.03 0.58 -9.65
CA CYS A 94 0.80 1.10 -8.31
C CYS A 94 -0.12 2.33 -8.37
N ILE A 95 -1.08 2.45 -7.45
CA ILE A 95 -1.88 3.68 -7.27
C ILE A 95 -1.99 4.07 -5.80
N THR A 96 -1.91 5.37 -5.52
CA THR A 96 -2.17 5.94 -4.18
C THR A 96 -3.51 6.66 -4.19
N LEU A 97 -4.41 6.27 -3.30
CA LEU A 97 -5.74 6.84 -3.15
C LEU A 97 -5.83 7.64 -1.87
N LYS A 98 -6.47 8.82 -1.91
CA LYS A 98 -6.58 9.74 -0.77
C LYS A 98 -8.03 10.18 -0.55
N ASN A 99 -8.34 10.57 0.67
CA ASN A 99 -9.65 11.07 1.13
C ASN A 99 -10.78 10.04 0.98
N PRO A 100 -10.79 8.99 1.81
CA PRO A 100 -11.85 7.99 1.74
C PRO A 100 -13.20 8.59 2.16
N VAL A 101 -14.27 7.93 1.71
CA VAL A 101 -15.65 8.18 2.15
C VAL A 101 -15.97 7.20 3.28
N LEU A 102 -16.56 7.70 4.37
CA LEU A 102 -17.09 6.86 5.44
C LEU A 102 -18.41 6.22 4.98
N LEU A 103 -18.48 4.90 5.01
CA LEU A 103 -19.69 4.13 4.77
C LEU A 103 -20.17 3.53 6.09
N GLY A 104 -21.40 3.84 6.49
CA GLY A 104 -21.93 3.43 7.79
C GLY A 104 -21.07 3.99 8.92
N THR A 105 -20.59 3.11 9.81
CA THR A 105 -19.85 3.51 11.02
C THR A 105 -18.38 3.11 11.02
N ASN A 106 -17.97 2.14 10.20
CA ASN A 106 -16.63 1.54 10.28
C ASN A 106 -16.03 1.12 8.93
N ASN A 107 -16.64 1.45 7.80
CA ASN A 107 -16.12 1.10 6.47
C ASN A 107 -15.57 2.35 5.77
N PHE A 108 -14.40 2.23 5.14
CA PHE A 108 -13.69 3.36 4.55
C PHE A 108 -13.42 3.11 3.07
N LYS A 109 -14.23 3.73 2.21
CA LYS A 109 -14.14 3.57 0.75
C LYS A 109 -13.19 4.59 0.14
N PHE A 110 -12.04 4.13 -0.32
CA PHE A 110 -11.15 4.86 -1.20
C PHE A 110 -11.62 4.70 -2.64
N LYS A 111 -11.88 5.81 -3.33
CA LYS A 111 -12.36 5.78 -4.71
C LYS A 111 -11.22 5.97 -5.69
N ASP A 112 -11.02 5.00 -6.57
CA ASP A 112 -10.21 5.15 -7.77
C ASP A 112 -11.12 5.66 -8.89
N ASN A 113 -11.36 6.96 -8.92
CA ASN A 113 -12.16 7.62 -9.96
C ASN A 113 -11.30 8.19 -11.10
N CYS A 114 -10.00 7.96 -11.08
CA CYS A 114 -9.06 8.50 -12.07
C CYS A 114 -8.45 7.43 -12.98
N ARG A 115 -8.42 6.16 -12.57
CA ARG A 115 -7.88 5.06 -13.38
C ARG A 115 -8.91 3.98 -13.68
N ASP A 116 -9.41 3.28 -12.65
CA ASP A 116 -10.18 2.05 -12.86
C ASP A 116 -11.69 2.19 -12.61
N ASN A 117 -12.15 3.33 -12.07
CA ASN A 117 -13.55 3.58 -11.72
C ASN A 117 -14.15 2.54 -10.74
N ILE A 118 -13.36 2.17 -9.71
CA ILE A 118 -13.72 1.22 -8.65
C ILE A 118 -13.46 1.81 -7.25
N GLY A 119 -14.09 1.21 -6.25
CA GLY A 119 -13.90 1.53 -4.84
C GLY A 119 -13.15 0.41 -4.12
N TYR A 120 -12.15 0.79 -3.32
CA TYR A 120 -11.45 -0.06 -2.36
C TYR A 120 -12.00 0.28 -0.97
N ASN A 121 -12.86 -0.59 -0.44
CA ASN A 121 -13.49 -0.39 0.85
C ASN A 121 -12.75 -1.18 1.94
N VAL A 122 -11.98 -0.47 2.76
CA VAL A 122 -11.34 -1.05 3.95
C VAL A 122 -12.44 -1.38 4.95
N SER A 123 -12.63 -2.68 5.18
CA SER A 123 -13.69 -3.23 6.02
C SER A 123 -13.04 -3.92 7.22
N PRO A 124 -13.08 -3.33 8.42
CA PRO A 124 -12.58 -3.93 9.66
C PRO A 124 -13.63 -4.85 10.29
N ASN A 125 -13.16 -5.77 11.14
CA ASN A 125 -14.00 -6.54 12.05
C ASN A 125 -14.70 -5.62 13.07
N ASN A 126 -15.74 -6.12 13.73
CA ASN A 126 -16.46 -5.39 14.80
C ASN A 126 -15.57 -5.01 16.00
N ASN A 127 -14.45 -5.69 16.18
CA ASN A 127 -13.46 -5.37 17.22
C ASN A 127 -12.42 -4.33 16.75
N GLY A 128 -12.55 -3.77 15.55
CA GLY A 128 -11.66 -2.76 14.99
C GLY A 128 -10.36 -3.30 14.39
N THR A 129 -10.16 -4.63 14.32
CA THR A 129 -9.00 -5.20 13.62
C THR A 129 -9.25 -5.30 12.12
N PHE A 130 -8.18 -5.27 11.32
CA PHE A 130 -8.27 -5.46 9.88
C PHE A 130 -8.96 -6.79 9.55
N ASN A 131 -9.92 -6.77 8.63
CA ASN A 131 -10.56 -7.97 8.10
C ASN A 131 -10.25 -8.14 6.61
N GLU A 132 -10.70 -7.20 5.77
CA GLU A 132 -10.62 -7.31 4.32
C GLU A 132 -10.65 -5.95 3.62
N ILE A 133 -10.39 -5.96 2.31
CA ILE A 133 -10.66 -4.83 1.41
C ILE A 133 -11.66 -5.29 0.34
N ASN A 134 -12.88 -4.77 0.41
CA ASN A 134 -13.93 -5.03 -0.56
C ASN A 134 -13.69 -4.23 -1.84
N ILE A 135 -13.87 -4.87 -2.99
CA ILE A 135 -13.81 -4.23 -4.30
C ILE A 135 -15.23 -4.05 -4.80
N GLU A 136 -15.58 -2.81 -5.09
CA GLU A 136 -16.93 -2.40 -5.46
C GLU A 136 -16.86 -1.48 -6.69
N PRO A 137 -17.88 -1.42 -7.55
CA PRO A 137 -18.00 -0.31 -8.48
C PRO A 137 -18.19 1.00 -7.68
N LEU A 138 -17.92 2.16 -8.29
CA LEU A 138 -18.25 3.45 -7.65
C LEU A 138 -19.76 3.67 -7.47
N GLY A 139 -20.59 2.90 -8.20
CA GLY A 139 -22.04 2.81 -8.03
C GLY A 139 -22.46 1.73 -7.03
N GLN A 140 -23.55 1.02 -7.36
CA GLN A 140 -24.07 -0.08 -6.56
C GLN A 140 -23.49 -1.42 -7.01
N GLY A 141 -23.18 -2.31 -6.06
CA GLY A 141 -22.74 -3.67 -6.32
C GLY A 141 -21.49 -4.05 -5.55
N TRP A 142 -21.00 -5.25 -5.84
CA TRP A 142 -19.81 -5.83 -5.23
C TRP A 142 -19.11 -6.75 -6.23
N HIS A 143 -17.79 -6.63 -6.34
CA HIS A 143 -16.98 -7.38 -7.29
C HIS A 143 -16.24 -8.55 -6.65
N GLY A 144 -16.01 -8.52 -5.34
CA GLY A 144 -15.20 -9.49 -4.61
C GLY A 144 -14.37 -8.81 -3.52
N GLN A 145 -13.43 -9.51 -2.92
CA GLN A 145 -12.66 -9.01 -1.78
C GLN A 145 -11.20 -9.47 -1.78
N PHE A 146 -10.31 -8.64 -1.26
CA PHE A 146 -8.97 -9.03 -0.85
C PHE A 146 -8.96 -9.35 0.64
N SER A 147 -8.52 -10.56 0.99
CA SER A 147 -8.34 -11.00 2.38
C SER A 147 -7.09 -11.87 2.51
N LYS A 148 -6.75 -12.26 3.75
CA LYS A 148 -5.68 -13.23 4.01
C LYS A 148 -6.06 -14.62 3.50
#